data_AF-A0A974CEL2-F1
#
_entry.id   AF-A0A974CEL2-F1
#
_cell.length_a   1.000
_cell.length_b   1.000
_cell.length_c   1.000
_cell.angle_alpha   90.00
_cell.angle_beta   90.00
_cell.angle_gamma   90.00
#
_symmetry.space_group_name_H-M   'P 1'
#
loop_
_entity.id
_entity.type
_entity.pdbx_description
1 polymer ?
#
loop_
_entity_poly.entity_id
_entity_poly.type
_entity_poly.pdbx_seq_one_letter_code
_entity_poly.pdbx_strand_id
1 'polypeptide(L)'
;RGGSVVNLDRRKWLEKRLPVVVCPLFWLNMSAEFEGYEQDYAVLTAEITGRVGKIPRLLGDEKKQMILNVEKQLEEARELLEQMDLEVREIPVQSRAMYSNRMRSYKQELGKLDADFVSFFRKSNSTDLLHTR
;
A
#
# COMPACT_ATOMS: atom_id res chain seq x y z
N ARG A 1 51.58 -39.84 -21.68
CA ARG A 1 51.78 -39.62 -20.22
C ARG A 1 51.55 -38.13 -20.02
N GLY A 2 50.33 -37.68 -19.78
CA GLY A 2 49.57 -37.89 -18.56
C GLY A 2 49.33 -36.49 -18.00
N GLY A 3 48.28 -35.84 -18.50
CA GLY A 3 47.89 -34.51 -18.06
C GLY A 3 47.26 -34.60 -16.67
N SER A 4 47.61 -33.66 -15.80
CA SER A 4 46.86 -33.39 -14.58
C SER A 4 46.73 -31.88 -14.45
N VAL A 5 45.65 -31.37 -15.04
CA VAL A 5 45.08 -30.06 -14.70
C VAL A 5 44.69 -30.13 -13.23
N VAL A 6 45.50 -29.51 -12.37
CA VAL A 6 45.12 -29.26 -10.99
C VAL A 6 43.93 -28.30 -11.02
N ASN A 7 42.74 -28.89 -10.91
CA ASN A 7 41.49 -28.19 -10.70
C ASN A 7 41.58 -27.46 -9.36
N LEU A 8 42.06 -26.22 -9.39
CA LEU A 8 41.91 -25.32 -8.27
C LEU A 8 40.42 -24.97 -8.21
N ASP A 9 39.76 -25.61 -7.27
CA ASP A 9 38.34 -25.58 -6.96
C ASP A 9 37.81 -24.13 -6.95
N ARG A 10 37.27 -23.72 -8.10
CA ARG A 10 36.71 -22.38 -8.36
C ARG A 10 35.40 -22.14 -7.59
N ARG A 11 34.95 -23.11 -6.78
CA ARG A 11 33.74 -23.02 -5.95
C ARG A 11 34.02 -22.42 -4.58
N LYS A 12 35.21 -22.63 -4.01
CA LYS A 12 35.57 -22.06 -2.68
C LYS A 12 35.88 -20.55 -2.67
N TRP A 13 36.13 -19.94 -3.83
CA TRP A 13 36.40 -18.49 -3.93
C TRP A 13 35.15 -17.61 -4.01
N LEU A 14 33.98 -18.20 -4.30
CA LEU A 14 32.71 -17.47 -4.47
C LEU A 14 31.88 -17.35 -3.18
N GLU A 15 32.27 -18.03 -2.12
CA GLU A 15 31.46 -18.12 -0.89
C GLU A 15 31.97 -17.23 0.26
N LYS A 16 33.13 -16.59 0.09
CA LYS A 16 33.75 -15.75 1.14
C LYS A 16 33.86 -14.27 0.78
N ARG A 17 33.22 -13.81 -0.29
CA ARG A 17 33.29 -12.39 -0.69
C ARG A 17 32.05 -11.84 -1.40
N LEU A 18 30.86 -12.13 -0.91
CA LEU A 18 29.63 -11.51 -1.43
C LEU A 18 28.63 -11.19 -0.30
N PRO A 19 28.56 -9.96 0.23
CA PRO A 19 27.26 -9.42 0.58
C PRO A 19 26.52 -9.14 -0.75
N VAL A 20 25.20 -9.28 -0.77
CA VAL A 20 24.29 -8.97 -1.91
C VAL A 20 24.41 -9.83 -3.19
N VAL A 21 24.13 -11.13 -3.06
CA VAL A 21 23.48 -11.90 -4.14
C VAL A 21 22.12 -12.35 -3.63
N VAL A 22 21.19 -11.39 -3.54
CA VAL A 22 19.76 -11.68 -3.56
C VAL A 22 19.39 -11.78 -5.04
N CYS A 23 18.90 -12.93 -5.46
CA CYS A 23 18.66 -13.30 -6.86
C CYS A 23 17.89 -12.22 -7.65
N PRO A 24 18.18 -12.03 -8.96
CA PRO A 24 17.38 -11.18 -9.85
C PRO A 24 15.89 -11.55 -9.90
N LEU A 25 15.55 -12.81 -9.59
CA LEU A 25 14.18 -13.34 -9.55
C LEU A 25 13.37 -12.85 -8.33
N PHE A 26 14.01 -12.68 -7.18
CA PHE A 26 13.31 -12.17 -5.98
C PHE A 26 12.92 -10.70 -6.17
N TRP A 27 13.82 -9.92 -6.79
CA TRP A 27 13.55 -8.52 -7.13
C TRP A 27 12.43 -8.34 -8.15
N LEU A 28 12.37 -9.21 -9.16
CA LEU A 28 11.30 -9.16 -10.18
C LEU A 28 9.93 -9.49 -9.59
N ASN A 29 9.87 -10.45 -8.66
CA ASN A 29 8.64 -10.81 -7.95
C ASN A 29 8.18 -9.67 -7.02
N MET A 30 9.12 -9.10 -6.25
CA MET A 30 8.84 -7.95 -5.38
C MET A 30 8.31 -6.73 -6.15
N SER A 31 8.86 -6.42 -7.32
CA SER A 31 8.36 -5.30 -8.14
C SER A 31 6.95 -5.55 -8.68
N ALA A 32 6.63 -6.78 -9.04
CA ALA A 32 5.32 -7.14 -9.58
C ALA A 32 4.24 -7.16 -8.49
N GLU A 33 4.56 -7.68 -7.30
CA GLU A 33 3.65 -7.67 -6.16
C GLU A 33 3.39 -6.22 -5.68
N PHE A 34 4.42 -5.38 -5.63
CA PHE A 34 4.26 -3.97 -5.28
C PHE A 34 3.40 -3.18 -6.27
N GLU A 35 3.57 -3.43 -7.58
CA GLU A 35 2.75 -2.79 -8.63
C GLU A 35 1.28 -3.22 -8.53
N GLY A 36 1.03 -4.49 -8.18
CA GLY A 36 -0.32 -4.98 -7.87
C GLY A 36 -0.96 -4.24 -6.68
N TYR A 37 -0.22 -4.08 -5.59
CA TYR A 37 -0.69 -3.31 -4.43
C TYR A 37 -0.92 -1.83 -4.76
N GLU A 38 -0.07 -1.20 -5.58
CA GLU A 38 -0.28 0.19 -6.04
C GLU A 38 -1.58 0.31 -6.86
N GLN A 39 -1.88 -0.67 -7.72
CA GLN A 39 -3.11 -0.71 -8.49
C GLN A 39 -4.34 -0.87 -7.60
N ASP A 40 -4.30 -1.83 -6.66
CA ASP A 40 -5.40 -2.08 -5.74
C ASP A 40 -5.66 -0.86 -4.84
N TYR A 41 -4.61 -0.21 -4.34
CA TYR A 41 -4.71 1.05 -3.60
C TYR A 41 -5.38 2.15 -4.41
N ALA A 42 -5.02 2.30 -5.69
CA ALA A 42 -5.61 3.29 -6.58
C ALA A 42 -7.11 3.04 -6.82
N VAL A 43 -7.52 1.78 -6.99
CA VAL A 43 -8.93 1.39 -7.14
C VAL A 43 -9.70 1.65 -5.85
N LEU A 44 -9.17 1.20 -4.70
CA LEU A 44 -9.78 1.41 -3.37
C LEU A 44 -10.00 2.89 -3.07
N THR A 45 -8.99 3.72 -3.25
CA THR A 45 -9.08 5.17 -2.99
C THR A 45 -10.05 5.88 -3.94
N ALA A 46 -10.10 5.49 -5.22
CA ALA A 46 -11.08 6.00 -6.17
C ALA A 46 -12.52 5.62 -5.79
N GLU A 47 -12.73 4.37 -5.37
CA GLU A 47 -14.03 3.91 -4.88
C GLU A 47 -14.48 4.67 -3.63
N ILE A 48 -13.59 4.80 -2.62
CA ILE A 48 -13.85 5.54 -1.38
C ILE A 48 -14.26 6.97 -1.73
N THR A 49 -13.46 7.67 -2.55
CA THR A 49 -13.74 9.05 -2.96
C THR A 49 -15.10 9.16 -3.67
N GLY A 50 -15.41 8.23 -4.57
CA GLY A 50 -16.68 8.18 -5.27
C GLY A 50 -17.88 7.93 -4.36
N ARG A 51 -17.71 7.10 -3.32
CA ARG A 51 -18.76 6.82 -2.32
C ARG A 51 -18.94 7.99 -1.36
N VAL A 52 -17.85 8.56 -0.84
CA VAL A 52 -17.88 9.74 0.04
C VAL A 52 -18.60 10.91 -0.61
N GLY A 53 -18.37 11.15 -1.91
CA GLY A 53 -19.10 12.18 -2.67
C GLY A 53 -20.61 11.94 -2.81
N LYS A 54 -21.06 10.68 -2.65
CA LYS A 54 -22.49 10.31 -2.70
C LYS A 54 -23.18 10.42 -1.33
N ILE A 55 -22.45 10.26 -0.22
CA ILE A 55 -22.99 10.28 1.16
C ILE A 55 -23.92 11.49 1.40
N PRO A 56 -23.59 12.74 1.02
CA PRO A 56 -24.46 13.90 1.27
C PRO A 56 -25.81 13.85 0.56
N ARG A 57 -25.96 12.99 -0.47
CA ARG A 57 -27.21 12.81 -1.23
C ARG A 57 -28.08 11.68 -0.66
N LEU A 58 -27.53 10.87 0.24
CA LEU A 58 -28.22 9.74 0.86
C LEU A 58 -28.80 10.17 2.21
N LEU A 59 -29.92 9.57 2.62
CA LEU A 59 -30.63 9.89 3.85
C LEU A 59 -30.98 8.61 4.62
N GLY A 60 -31.25 8.74 5.91
CA GLY A 60 -31.72 7.64 6.75
C GLY A 60 -30.71 6.47 6.84
N ASP A 61 -31.20 5.25 6.71
CA ASP A 61 -30.37 4.04 6.89
C ASP A 61 -29.44 3.76 5.71
N GLU A 62 -29.76 4.21 4.49
CA GLU A 62 -28.88 4.08 3.33
C GLU A 62 -27.58 4.87 3.50
N LYS A 63 -27.69 6.08 4.09
CA LYS A 63 -26.54 6.90 4.49
C LYS A 63 -25.65 6.18 5.50
N LYS A 64 -26.25 5.58 6.54
CA LYS A 64 -25.51 4.83 7.57
C LYS A 64 -24.78 3.62 6.97
N GLN A 65 -25.45 2.85 6.10
CA GLN A 65 -24.85 1.72 5.42
C GLN A 65 -23.68 2.15 4.52
N MET A 66 -23.83 3.27 3.79
CA MET A 66 -22.74 3.80 2.97
C MET A 66 -21.54 4.25 3.82
N ILE A 67 -21.78 4.90 4.96
CA ILE A 67 -20.73 5.29 5.91
C ILE A 67 -19.97 4.06 6.41
N LEU A 68 -20.67 3.03 6.90
CA LEU A 68 -20.04 1.79 7.37
C LEU A 68 -19.22 1.11 6.26
N ASN A 69 -19.72 1.12 5.03
CA ASN A 69 -18.99 0.55 3.91
C ASN A 69 -17.72 1.36 3.58
N VAL A 70 -17.78 2.69 3.65
CA VAL A 70 -16.59 3.54 3.45
C VAL A 70 -15.58 3.34 4.57
N GLU A 71 -16.01 3.22 5.84
CA GLU A 71 -15.12 2.91 6.96
C GLU A 71 -14.41 1.57 6.75
N LYS A 72 -15.14 0.54 6.31
CA LYS A 72 -14.54 -0.77 5.97
C LYS A 72 -13.51 -0.65 4.86
N GLN A 73 -13.81 0.09 3.79
CA GLN A 73 -12.86 0.29 2.69
C GLN A 73 -11.63 1.10 3.10
N LEU A 74 -11.78 2.09 4.00
CA LEU A 74 -10.66 2.81 4.58
C LEU A 74 -9.76 1.88 5.40
N GLU A 75 -10.34 0.96 6.16
CA GLU A 75 -9.58 -0.06 6.90
C GLU A 75 -8.84 -1.01 5.95
N GLU A 76 -9.51 -1.52 4.91
CA GLU A 76 -8.87 -2.35 3.86
C GLU A 76 -7.68 -1.61 3.21
N ALA A 77 -7.82 -0.30 2.94
CA ALA A 77 -6.72 0.50 2.43
C ALA A 77 -5.57 0.67 3.44
N ARG A 78 -5.84 0.73 4.76
CA ARG A 78 -4.79 0.76 5.80
C ARG A 78 -4.04 -0.55 5.86
N GLU A 79 -4.75 -1.68 5.89
CA GLU A 79 -4.17 -3.02 5.88
C GLU A 79 -3.26 -3.22 4.66
N LEU A 80 -3.71 -2.77 3.48
CA LEU A 80 -2.93 -2.84 2.25
C LEU A 80 -1.65 -1.99 2.33
N LEU A 81 -1.71 -0.78 2.90
CA LEU A 81 -0.50 0.03 3.13
C LEU A 81 0.45 -0.59 4.16
N GLU A 82 -0.07 -1.30 5.17
CA GLU A 82 0.77 -2.05 6.11
C GLU A 82 1.48 -3.22 5.43
N GLN A 83 0.79 -3.96 4.56
CA GLN A 83 1.40 -5.01 3.74
C GLN A 83 2.51 -4.43 2.85
N MET A 84 2.23 -3.34 2.13
CA MET A 84 3.25 -2.64 1.32
C MET A 84 4.46 -2.19 2.16
N ASP A 85 4.26 -1.73 3.40
CA ASP A 85 5.35 -1.33 4.29
C ASP A 85 6.23 -2.52 4.69
N LEU A 86 5.64 -3.69 4.96
CA LEU A 86 6.37 -4.93 5.24
C LEU A 86 7.24 -5.34 4.05
N GLU A 87 6.68 -5.35 2.84
CA GLU A 87 7.42 -5.65 1.61
C GLU A 87 8.60 -4.69 1.41
N VAL A 88 8.38 -3.38 1.62
CA VAL A 88 9.43 -2.36 1.50
C VAL A 88 10.56 -2.55 2.53
N ARG A 89 10.27 -3.13 3.70
CA ARG A 89 11.28 -3.45 4.72
C ARG A 89 12.13 -4.67 4.33
N GLU A 90 11.65 -5.54 3.45
CA GLU A 90 12.45 -6.63 2.89
C GLU A 90 13.39 -6.16 1.77
N ILE A 91 13.08 -5.02 1.12
CA ILE A 91 13.91 -4.44 0.05
C ILE A 91 15.27 -3.96 0.61
N PRO A 92 16.40 -4.32 -0.04
CA PRO A 92 17.73 -3.78 0.24
C PRO A 92 17.79 -2.25 0.29
N VAL A 93 18.59 -1.72 1.21
CA VAL A 93 18.69 -0.27 1.50
C VAL A 93 19.00 0.57 0.26
N GLN A 94 19.73 0.04 -0.72
CA GLN A 94 20.11 0.78 -1.93
C GLN A 94 18.91 1.23 -2.79
N SER A 95 17.82 0.47 -2.82
CA SER A 95 16.62 0.84 -3.61
C SER A 95 15.40 1.14 -2.74
N ARG A 96 15.47 0.82 -1.44
CA ARG A 96 14.40 1.11 -0.47
C ARG A 96 14.01 2.59 -0.44
N ALA A 97 14.96 3.50 -0.63
CA ALA A 97 14.71 4.95 -0.54
C ALA A 97 13.58 5.43 -1.47
N MET A 98 13.49 4.88 -2.69
CA MET A 98 12.44 5.24 -3.64
C MET A 98 11.06 4.77 -3.17
N TYR A 99 10.95 3.51 -2.75
CA TYR A 99 9.70 2.92 -2.26
C TYR A 99 9.24 3.53 -0.93
N SER A 100 10.17 3.80 -0.01
CA SER A 100 9.86 4.48 1.26
C SER A 100 9.30 5.89 1.05
N ASN A 101 9.78 6.62 0.03
CA ASN A 101 9.25 7.94 -0.28
C ASN A 101 7.81 7.86 -0.80
N ARG A 102 7.54 6.92 -1.72
CA ARG A 102 6.16 6.65 -2.20
C ARG A 102 5.24 6.24 -1.05
N MET A 103 5.70 5.35 -0.18
CA MET A 103 4.92 4.88 0.95
C MET A 103 4.53 6.01 1.92
N ARG A 104 5.44 6.96 2.14
CA ARG A 104 5.13 8.17 2.92
C ARG A 104 4.03 9.00 2.26
N SER A 105 4.08 9.18 0.94
CA SER A 105 3.03 9.89 0.19
C SER A 105 1.68 9.20 0.33
N TYR A 106 1.60 7.87 0.12
CA TYR A 106 0.34 7.14 0.24
C TYR A 106 -0.24 7.19 1.66
N LYS A 107 0.59 7.07 2.70
CA LYS A 107 0.14 7.25 4.09
C LYS A 107 -0.41 8.67 4.34
N GLN A 108 0.21 9.68 3.75
CA GLN A 108 -0.27 11.06 3.86
C GLN A 108 -1.59 11.26 3.10
N GLU A 109 -1.74 10.69 1.92
CA GLU A 109 -2.97 10.73 1.12
C GLU A 109 -4.13 10.04 1.84
N LEU A 110 -3.90 8.85 2.38
CA LEU A 110 -4.91 8.15 3.17
C LEU A 110 -5.31 8.95 4.41
N GLY A 111 -4.36 9.59 5.09
CA GLY A 111 -4.65 10.47 6.22
C GLY A 111 -5.49 11.70 5.85
N LYS A 112 -5.33 12.24 4.63
CA LYS A 112 -6.21 13.31 4.12
C LYS A 112 -7.61 12.80 3.85
N LEU A 113 -7.73 11.64 3.19
CA LEU A 113 -9.00 10.96 2.91
C LEU A 113 -9.80 10.70 4.19
N ASP A 114 -9.12 10.25 5.25
CA ASP A 114 -9.70 10.01 6.57
C ASP A 114 -10.21 11.31 7.22
N ALA A 115 -9.40 12.38 7.19
CA ALA A 115 -9.80 13.69 7.70
C ALA A 115 -10.99 14.29 6.91
N ASP A 116 -11.00 14.12 5.58
CA ASP A 116 -12.10 14.55 4.73
C ASP A 116 -13.37 13.76 5.06
N PHE A 117 -13.27 12.44 5.23
CA PHE A 117 -14.39 11.59 5.64
C PHE A 117 -14.98 12.04 6.99
N VAL A 118 -14.14 12.28 8.00
CA VAL A 118 -14.58 12.78 9.31
C VAL A 118 -15.24 14.16 9.20
N SER A 119 -14.69 15.04 8.37
CA SER A 119 -15.26 16.37 8.08
C SER A 119 -16.64 16.27 7.42
N PHE A 120 -16.79 15.38 6.44
CA PHE A 120 -18.07 15.12 5.78
C PHE A 120 -19.09 14.53 6.75
N PHE A 121 -18.69 13.55 7.55
CA PHE A 121 -19.55 12.94 8.57
C PHE A 121 -20.05 14.00 9.56
N ARG A 122 -19.16 14.87 10.06
CA ARG A 122 -19.52 15.93 11.00
C ARG A 122 -20.47 16.97 10.38
N LYS A 123 -20.22 17.39 9.13
CA LYS A 123 -21.13 18.30 8.40
C LYS A 123 -22.51 17.69 8.21
N SER A 124 -22.55 16.43 7.81
CA SER A 124 -23.80 15.75 7.48
C SER A 124 -24.72 15.56 8.70
N ASN A 125 -24.15 15.29 9.89
CA ASN A 125 -24.93 15.24 11.14
C ASN A 125 -25.37 16.63 11.62
N SER A 126 -24.66 17.70 11.22
CA SER A 126 -25.02 19.08 11.59
C SER A 126 -26.17 19.63 10.73
N THR A 127 -26.33 19.18 9.48
CA THR A 127 -27.41 19.65 8.59
C THR A 127 -28.76 19.03 8.91
N ASP A 128 -28.79 17.81 9.45
CA ASP A 128 -30.03 17.13 9.85
C ASP A 128 -30.76 17.86 11.00
N LEU A 129 -30.04 18.68 11.78
CA LEU A 129 -30.59 19.51 12.86
C LEU A 129 -31.28 20.79 12.38
N LEU A 130 -31.09 21.21 11.12
CA LEU A 130 -31.68 22.45 10.60
C LEU A 130 -32.98 22.24 9.80
N HIS A 131 -33.29 21.02 9.37
CA HIS A 131 -34.52 20.69 8.64
C HIS A 131 -35.66 20.15 9.52
N THR A 132 -35.47 20.08 10.84
CA THR A 132 -36.52 19.66 11.81
C THR A 132 -37.10 20.85 12.58
N ARG A 133 -37.18 22.03 11.96
CA ARG A 133 -37.84 23.22 12.52
C ARG A 133 -38.78 23.86 11.50
#